data_AF-A0A5P3XJT3-F1
#
_entry.id   AF-A0A5P3XJT3-F1
#
_cell.length_a   1.000
_cell.length_b   1.000
_cell.length_c   1.000
_cell.angle_alpha   90.00
_cell.angle_beta   90.00
_cell.angle_gamma   90.00
#
_symmetry.space_group_name_H-M   'P 1'
#
loop_
_entity.id
_entity.type
_entity.pdbx_description
1 polymer ?
#
loop_
_entity_poly.entity_id
_entity_poly.type
_entity_poly.pdbx_seq_one_letter_code
_entity_poly.pdbx_strand_id
1 'polypeptide(L)'
;MIKKLLIIVLVSIFISHFSSNITFAQDRYYPKVENLQGKEQLITELEELKRIRENMSTINIKSDLDSDGLQRANQYIIAYLTELNSVRNDLENHRVNYKNSFADIYFSEQIQFIADSYIISLRQQQNLLRQLGKNNSDAKKLFESDYLTPTYYYVTLGDQMYSYIVEYISIL
;
A
#
# COMPACT_ATOMS: atom_id res chain seq x y z
N MET A 1 35.00 -46.81 3.88
CA MET A 1 35.65 -45.51 4.22
C MET A 1 35.17 -44.34 3.37
N ILE A 2 35.04 -44.49 2.04
CA ILE A 2 34.60 -43.43 1.11
C ILE A 2 33.26 -42.76 1.48
N LYS A 3 32.23 -43.52 1.89
CA LYS A 3 30.93 -42.95 2.31
C LYS A 3 31.01 -42.05 3.56
N LYS A 4 31.90 -42.34 4.51
CA LYS A 4 32.09 -41.50 5.71
C LYS A 4 32.86 -40.23 5.37
N LEU A 5 33.83 -40.30 4.45
CA LEU A 5 34.56 -39.14 3.93
C LEU A 5 33.64 -38.18 3.16
N LEU A 6 32.71 -38.72 2.36
CA LEU A 6 31.77 -37.91 1.57
C LEU A 6 30.77 -37.16 2.47
N ILE A 7 30.34 -37.76 3.57
CA ILE A 7 29.48 -37.12 4.59
C ILE A 7 30.25 -36.04 5.35
N ILE A 8 31.53 -36.27 5.70
CA ILE A 8 32.37 -35.28 6.39
C ILE A 8 32.62 -34.06 5.48
N VAL A 9 32.86 -34.27 4.18
CA VAL A 9 33.02 -33.19 3.20
C VAL A 9 31.72 -32.40 3.04
N LEU A 10 30.57 -33.07 2.89
CA LEU A 10 29.27 -32.41 2.79
C LEU A 10 28.92 -31.59 4.04
N VAL A 11 29.15 -32.14 5.24
CA VAL A 11 28.88 -31.43 6.51
C VAL A 11 29.84 -30.26 6.72
N SER A 12 31.09 -30.36 6.25
CA SER A 12 32.05 -29.25 6.33
C SER A 12 31.69 -28.05 5.43
N ILE A 13 30.95 -28.26 4.33
CA ILE A 13 30.43 -27.20 3.46
C ILE A 13 29.28 -26.43 4.16
N PHE A 14 28.54 -27.06 5.07
CA PHE A 14 27.48 -26.40 5.84
C PHE A 14 27.98 -25.69 7.11
N ILE A 15 29.21 -25.98 7.58
CA ILE A 15 29.78 -25.42 8.83
C ILE A 15 30.88 -24.39 8.53
N SER A 16 31.16 -24.06 7.27
CA SER A 16 31.93 -22.85 6.97
C SER A 16 31.15 -21.67 7.54
N HIS A 17 31.62 -21.15 8.67
CA HIS A 17 31.18 -19.87 9.20
C HIS A 17 31.26 -18.89 8.03
N PHE A 18 30.10 -18.38 7.61
CA PHE A 18 30.04 -17.05 7.03
C PHE A 18 30.43 -16.06 8.13
N SER A 19 31.66 -16.14 8.64
CA SER A 19 32.35 -15.03 9.24
C SER A 19 32.89 -14.20 8.09
N SER A 20 31.99 -13.69 7.23
CA SER A 20 32.21 -12.33 6.79
C SER A 20 32.28 -11.53 8.07
N ASN A 21 33.27 -10.65 8.20
CA ASN A 21 33.13 -9.57 9.15
C ASN A 21 31.76 -8.97 8.85
N ILE A 22 30.78 -9.17 9.73
CA ILE A 22 29.53 -8.44 9.67
C ILE A 22 29.93 -7.03 10.08
N THR A 23 30.61 -6.32 9.18
CA THR A 23 30.36 -4.91 9.01
C THR A 23 28.89 -4.84 8.68
N PHE A 24 28.06 -4.79 9.72
CA PHE A 24 26.82 -4.04 9.62
C PHE A 24 27.23 -2.76 8.92
N ALA A 25 26.67 -2.49 7.74
CA ALA A 25 26.84 -1.19 7.11
C ALA A 25 26.49 -0.17 8.20
N GLN A 26 27.52 0.48 8.76
CA GLN A 26 27.38 1.27 9.99
C GLN A 26 26.55 2.52 9.71
N ASP A 27 26.39 2.87 8.43
CA ASP A 27 25.25 3.60 7.90
C ASP A 27 24.50 2.71 6.90
N ARG A 28 23.41 2.10 7.37
CA ARG A 28 22.41 1.51 6.47
C ARG A 28 21.92 2.66 5.57
N TYR A 29 22.02 2.49 4.24
CA TYR A 29 21.48 3.41 3.24
C TYR A 29 19.95 3.37 3.29
N TYR A 30 19.38 3.95 4.33
CA TYR A 30 17.94 4.13 4.48
C TYR A 30 17.71 5.54 5.01
N PRO A 31 16.74 6.27 4.45
CA PRO A 31 16.39 7.57 4.97
C PRO A 31 15.93 7.43 6.43
N LYS A 32 16.60 8.20 7.29
CA LYS A 32 16.39 8.25 8.73
C LYS A 32 15.21 9.17 9.04
N VAL A 33 14.30 8.73 9.92
CA VAL A 33 13.12 9.51 10.32
C VAL A 33 13.54 10.82 11.00
N GLU A 34 14.65 10.80 11.71
CA GLU A 34 15.25 11.96 12.38
C GLU A 34 15.71 13.05 11.40
N ASN A 35 15.89 12.71 10.12
CA ASN A 35 16.26 13.65 9.07
C ASN A 35 15.05 14.28 8.37
N LEU A 36 13.82 13.92 8.75
CA LEU A 36 12.60 14.51 8.19
C LEU A 36 12.45 15.95 8.65
N GLN A 37 12.42 16.87 7.68
CA GLN A 37 12.19 18.29 7.95
C GLN A 37 10.70 18.60 8.08
N GLY A 38 9.85 17.91 7.31
CA GLY A 38 8.40 18.08 7.32
C GLY A 38 7.64 16.92 7.95
N LYS A 39 8.20 16.27 8.98
CA LYS A 39 7.63 15.08 9.64
C LYS A 39 6.14 15.22 10.00
N GLU A 40 5.74 16.35 10.58
CA GLU A 40 4.35 16.59 11.02
C GLU A 40 3.36 16.56 9.85
N GLN A 41 3.75 17.11 8.69
CA GLN A 41 2.92 17.07 7.50
C GLN A 41 2.73 15.62 7.02
N LEU A 42 3.81 14.84 6.95
CA LEU A 42 3.73 13.42 6.55
C LEU A 42 2.89 12.57 7.51
N ILE A 43 2.96 12.85 8.81
CA ILE A 43 2.09 12.20 9.81
C ILE A 43 0.63 12.58 9.56
N THR A 44 0.35 13.85 9.31
CA THR A 44 -1.01 14.33 8.99
C THR A 44 -1.58 13.60 7.77
N GLU A 45 -0.79 13.45 6.71
CA GLU A 45 -1.22 12.72 5.51
C GLU A 45 -1.48 11.23 5.78
N LEU A 46 -0.67 10.59 6.65
CA LEU A 46 -0.91 9.21 7.06
C LEU A 46 -2.20 9.05 7.87
N GLU A 47 -2.45 9.95 8.82
CA GLU A 47 -3.70 9.94 9.59
C GLU A 47 -4.92 10.13 8.69
N GLU A 48 -4.80 11.02 7.69
CA GLU A 48 -5.85 11.24 6.71
C GLU A 48 -6.09 10.00 5.83
N LEU A 49 -5.04 9.33 5.36
CA LEU A 49 -5.16 8.08 4.62
C LEU A 49 -5.83 6.98 5.44
N LYS A 50 -5.53 6.89 6.74
CA LYS A 50 -6.20 5.95 7.65
C LYS A 50 -7.69 6.27 7.76
N ARG A 51 -8.05 7.54 7.99
CA ARG A 51 -9.44 7.99 8.07
C ARG A 51 -10.21 7.66 6.78
N ILE A 52 -9.63 7.97 5.62
CA ILE A 52 -10.23 7.66 4.32
C ILE A 52 -10.45 6.15 4.19
N ARG A 53 -9.41 5.35 4.49
CA ARG A 53 -9.45 3.88 4.38
C ARG A 53 -10.51 3.24 5.28
N GLU A 54 -10.67 3.71 6.51
CA GLU A 54 -11.72 3.27 7.44
C GLU A 54 -13.11 3.60 6.88
N ASN A 55 -13.27 4.79 6.31
CA ASN A 55 -14.54 5.23 5.72
C ASN A 55 -14.88 4.54 4.39
N MET A 56 -13.92 4.03 3.64
CA MET A 56 -14.18 3.22 2.44
C MET A 56 -15.04 1.97 2.72
N SER A 57 -15.14 1.52 3.98
CA SER A 57 -16.06 0.45 4.39
C SER A 57 -17.54 0.79 4.18
N THR A 58 -17.89 2.06 4.01
CA THR A 58 -19.26 2.52 3.70
C THR A 58 -19.70 2.16 2.27
N ILE A 59 -18.77 1.82 1.38
CA ILE A 59 -19.07 1.43 0.00
C ILE A 59 -19.65 0.01 0.01
N ASN A 60 -20.97 -0.07 -0.03
CA ASN A 60 -21.70 -1.34 0.00
C ASN A 60 -22.08 -1.78 -1.42
N ILE A 61 -21.33 -2.74 -1.99
CA ILE A 61 -21.60 -3.31 -3.31
C ILE A 61 -22.22 -4.69 -3.16
N LYS A 62 -23.44 -4.85 -3.71
CA LYS A 62 -24.17 -6.13 -3.75
C LYS A 62 -24.53 -6.49 -5.19
N SER A 63 -24.74 -7.78 -5.44
CA SER A 63 -25.03 -8.32 -6.78
C SER A 63 -26.37 -7.87 -7.36
N ASP A 64 -27.29 -7.45 -6.50
CA ASP A 64 -28.68 -7.11 -6.77
C ASP A 64 -28.99 -5.61 -6.56
N LEU A 65 -27.96 -4.75 -6.50
CA LEU A 65 -28.15 -3.31 -6.41
C LEU A 65 -29.02 -2.80 -7.57
N ASP A 66 -30.02 -2.00 -7.23
CA ASP A 66 -30.82 -1.23 -8.17
C ASP A 66 -30.04 -0.01 -8.70
N SER A 67 -30.66 0.75 -9.63
CA SER A 67 -30.04 1.94 -10.21
C SER A 67 -29.58 2.95 -9.15
N ASP A 68 -30.41 3.16 -8.13
CA ASP A 68 -30.18 4.15 -7.07
C ASP A 68 -29.06 3.68 -6.12
N GLY A 69 -29.00 2.37 -5.84
CA GLY A 69 -27.91 1.73 -5.12
C GLY A 69 -26.58 1.85 -5.86
N LEU A 70 -26.56 1.56 -7.17
CA LEU A 70 -25.37 1.71 -8.01
C LEU A 70 -24.89 3.17 -8.05
N GLN A 71 -25.82 4.11 -8.18
CA GLN A 71 -25.50 5.54 -8.20
C GLN A 71 -24.91 6.01 -6.87
N ARG A 72 -25.53 5.64 -5.74
CA ARG A 72 -25.04 5.99 -4.39
C ARG A 72 -23.66 5.41 -4.12
N ALA A 73 -23.43 4.13 -4.45
CA ALA A 73 -22.12 3.51 -4.32
C ALA A 73 -21.05 4.26 -5.13
N ASN A 74 -21.39 4.66 -6.36
CA ASN A 74 -20.47 5.45 -7.19
C ASN A 74 -20.21 6.86 -6.64
N GLN A 75 -21.20 7.50 -6.02
CA GLN A 75 -21.01 8.81 -5.36
C GLN A 75 -20.02 8.72 -4.19
N TYR A 76 -20.12 7.69 -3.35
CA TYR A 76 -19.13 7.44 -2.29
C TYR A 76 -17.73 7.23 -2.88
N ILE A 77 -17.60 6.41 -3.92
CA ILE A 77 -16.31 6.21 -4.59
C ILE A 77 -15.73 7.53 -5.10
N ILE A 78 -16.54 8.39 -5.74
CA ILE A 78 -16.09 9.69 -6.24
C ILE A 78 -15.63 10.60 -5.08
N ALA A 79 -16.35 10.62 -3.96
CA ALA A 79 -15.95 11.40 -2.79
C ALA A 79 -14.58 10.97 -2.27
N TYR A 80 -14.36 9.68 -2.05
CA TYR A 80 -13.07 9.16 -1.57
C TYR A 80 -11.95 9.34 -2.57
N LEU A 81 -12.21 9.24 -3.88
CA LEU A 81 -11.23 9.57 -4.91
C LEU A 81 -10.80 11.04 -4.85
N THR A 82 -11.73 11.96 -4.56
CA THR A 82 -11.40 13.38 -4.39
C THR A 82 -10.50 13.58 -3.17
N GLU A 83 -10.84 12.98 -2.03
CA GLU A 83 -10.04 13.04 -0.79
C GLU A 83 -8.62 12.48 -1.01
N LEU A 84 -8.49 11.31 -1.64
CA LEU A 84 -7.20 10.69 -1.94
C LEU A 84 -6.35 11.53 -2.90
N ASN A 85 -6.97 12.20 -3.88
CA ASN A 85 -6.24 13.10 -4.77
C ASN A 85 -5.79 14.38 -4.06
N SER A 86 -6.50 14.84 -3.01
CA SER A 86 -6.01 15.93 -2.16
C SER A 86 -4.71 15.53 -1.48
N VAL A 87 -4.70 14.38 -0.79
CA VAL A 87 -3.49 13.82 -0.15
C VAL A 87 -2.33 13.73 -1.13
N ARG A 88 -2.57 13.25 -2.35
CA ARG A 88 -1.51 13.19 -3.40
C ARG A 88 -0.93 14.55 -3.74
N ASN A 89 -1.78 15.57 -3.86
CA ASN A 89 -1.32 16.92 -4.15
C ASN A 89 -0.52 17.50 -2.97
N ASP A 90 -0.95 17.24 -1.73
CA ASP A 90 -0.25 17.70 -0.54
C ASP A 90 1.12 17.03 -0.39
N LEU A 91 1.22 15.74 -0.73
CA LEU A 91 2.50 15.02 -0.82
C LEU A 91 3.42 15.51 -1.94
N GLU A 92 2.87 15.89 -3.10
CA GLU A 92 3.65 16.53 -4.17
C GLU A 92 4.18 17.89 -3.72
N ASN A 93 3.33 18.72 -3.11
CA ASN A 93 3.74 19.99 -2.53
C ASN A 93 4.82 19.80 -1.46
N HIS A 94 4.71 18.78 -0.63
CA HIS A 94 5.74 18.41 0.34
C HIS A 94 7.09 18.14 -0.33
N ARG A 95 7.12 17.34 -1.41
CA ARG A 95 8.36 17.07 -2.17
C ARG A 95 8.94 18.33 -2.79
N VAL A 96 8.10 19.26 -3.27
CA VAL A 96 8.56 20.55 -3.80
C VAL A 96 9.20 21.39 -2.69
N ASN A 97 8.56 21.47 -1.52
CA ASN A 97 9.04 22.25 -0.37
C ASN A 97 10.35 21.69 0.20
N TYR A 98 10.46 20.37 0.30
CA TYR A 98 11.61 19.67 0.87
C TYR A 98 12.49 18.99 -0.20
N LYS A 99 12.56 19.55 -1.41
CA LYS A 99 13.24 18.96 -2.59
C LYS A 99 14.72 18.61 -2.41
N ASN A 100 15.37 19.14 -1.38
CA ASN A 100 16.77 18.88 -1.06
C ASN A 100 16.95 17.85 0.07
N SER A 101 15.85 17.35 0.65
CA SER A 101 15.86 16.32 1.69
C SER A 101 15.49 14.97 1.08
N PHE A 102 16.48 14.09 0.99
CA PHE A 102 16.27 12.72 0.52
C PHE A 102 15.25 11.97 1.38
N ALA A 103 15.23 12.21 2.69
CA ALA A 103 14.29 11.57 3.61
C ALA A 103 12.85 12.01 3.33
N ASP A 104 12.60 13.32 3.25
CA ASP A 104 11.25 13.86 2.99
C ASP A 104 10.71 13.40 1.63
N ILE A 105 11.56 13.38 0.59
CA ILE A 105 11.17 12.85 -0.73
C ILE A 105 10.79 11.37 -0.63
N TYR A 106 11.67 10.55 -0.07
CA TYR A 106 11.45 9.12 0.01
C TYR A 106 10.17 8.78 0.77
N PHE A 107 9.98 9.34 1.97
CA PHE A 107 8.79 9.06 2.77
C PHE A 107 7.52 9.57 2.11
N SER A 108 7.56 10.74 1.47
CA SER A 108 6.42 11.24 0.69
C SER A 108 6.05 10.31 -0.47
N GLU A 109 7.03 9.74 -1.19
CA GLU A 109 6.78 8.75 -2.23
C GLU A 109 6.18 7.45 -1.67
N GLN A 110 6.69 6.98 -0.53
CA GLN A 110 6.15 5.79 0.14
C GLN A 110 4.70 6.02 0.59
N ILE A 111 4.38 7.19 1.15
CA ILE A 111 3.01 7.54 1.57
C ILE A 111 2.10 7.67 0.35
N GLN A 112 2.58 8.28 -0.74
CA GLN A 112 1.80 8.39 -1.96
C GLN A 112 1.42 7.02 -2.53
N PHE A 113 2.30 6.02 -2.43
CA PHE A 113 2.00 4.66 -2.88
C PHE A 113 0.75 4.06 -2.20
N ILE A 114 0.50 4.41 -0.93
CA ILE A 114 -0.72 4.02 -0.21
C ILE A 114 -1.94 4.67 -0.88
N ALA A 115 -1.89 5.98 -1.12
CA ALA A 115 -2.97 6.73 -1.77
C ALA A 115 -3.27 6.17 -3.17
N ASP A 116 -2.23 5.93 -3.97
CA ASP A 116 -2.33 5.37 -5.32
C ASP A 116 -2.96 3.97 -5.30
N SER A 117 -2.59 3.13 -4.33
CA SER A 117 -3.17 1.80 -4.15
C SER A 117 -4.69 1.87 -3.86
N TYR A 118 -5.11 2.74 -2.94
CA TYR A 118 -6.53 2.93 -2.66
C TYR A 118 -7.29 3.51 -3.85
N ILE A 119 -6.69 4.46 -4.59
CA ILE A 119 -7.28 5.00 -5.82
C ILE A 119 -7.52 3.88 -6.84
N ILE A 120 -6.53 3.02 -7.08
CA ILE A 120 -6.68 1.93 -8.05
C ILE A 120 -7.80 0.99 -7.60
N SER A 121 -7.84 0.60 -6.32
CA SER A 121 -8.94 -0.21 -5.77
C SER A 121 -10.31 0.41 -6.05
N LEU A 122 -10.49 1.70 -5.74
CA LEU A 122 -11.74 2.42 -5.97
C LEU A 122 -12.12 2.45 -7.45
N ARG A 123 -11.16 2.66 -8.36
CA ARG A 123 -11.42 2.62 -9.82
C ARG A 123 -11.87 1.23 -10.28
N GLN A 124 -11.34 0.16 -9.68
CA GLN A 124 -11.79 -1.21 -9.98
C GLN A 124 -13.21 -1.47 -9.45
N GLN A 125 -13.57 -0.90 -8.29
CA GLN A 125 -14.95 -0.93 -7.81
C GLN A 125 -15.90 -0.19 -8.76
N GLN A 126 -15.49 0.95 -9.34
CA GLN A 126 -16.31 1.62 -10.39
C GLN A 126 -16.49 0.73 -11.63
N ASN A 127 -15.48 -0.05 -12.00
CA ASN A 127 -15.61 -1.03 -13.08
C ASN A 127 -16.63 -2.11 -12.74
N LEU A 128 -16.61 -2.64 -11.51
CA LEU A 128 -17.62 -3.60 -11.03
C LEU A 128 -19.03 -3.01 -11.09
N LEU A 129 -19.25 -1.80 -10.55
CA LEU A 129 -20.56 -1.14 -10.57
C LEU A 129 -21.12 -1.00 -11.99
N ARG A 130 -20.26 -0.61 -12.94
CA ARG A 130 -20.64 -0.49 -14.35
C ARG A 130 -21.06 -1.83 -14.97
N GLN A 131 -20.47 -2.94 -14.54
CA GLN A 131 -20.80 -4.28 -15.04
C GLN A 131 -22.05 -4.85 -14.38
N LEU A 132 -22.26 -4.56 -13.09
CA LEU A 132 -23.52 -4.84 -12.39
C LEU A 132 -24.69 -4.12 -13.07
N GLY A 133 -24.53 -2.83 -13.40
CA GLY A 133 -25.54 -2.07 -14.16
C GLY A 133 -25.82 -2.61 -15.56
N LYS A 134 -24.90 -3.39 -16.13
CA LYS A 134 -25.08 -4.10 -17.41
C LYS A 134 -25.62 -5.53 -17.25
N ASN A 135 -25.97 -5.94 -16.03
CA ASN A 135 -26.39 -7.30 -15.70
C ASN A 135 -25.37 -8.40 -16.09
N ASN A 136 -24.08 -8.07 -16.07
CA ASN A 136 -23.03 -9.05 -16.34
C ASN A 136 -23.04 -10.16 -15.26
N SER A 137 -23.16 -11.43 -15.68
CA SER A 137 -23.23 -12.57 -14.77
C SER A 137 -21.95 -12.80 -13.97
N ASP A 138 -20.78 -12.48 -14.53
CA ASP A 138 -19.52 -12.59 -13.80
C ASP A 138 -19.43 -11.56 -12.67
N ALA A 139 -19.79 -10.31 -12.95
CA ALA A 139 -19.82 -9.23 -11.96
C ALA A 139 -20.72 -9.57 -10.75
N LYS A 140 -21.81 -10.31 -10.97
CA LYS A 140 -22.73 -10.76 -9.90
C LYS A 140 -22.11 -11.79 -8.95
N LYS A 141 -20.98 -12.42 -9.32
CA LYS A 141 -20.23 -13.32 -8.43
C LYS A 141 -19.42 -12.57 -7.35
N LEU A 142 -19.32 -11.24 -7.45
CA LEU A 142 -18.67 -10.37 -6.46
C LEU A 142 -17.25 -10.84 -6.10
N PHE A 143 -17.06 -11.47 -4.94
CA PHE A 143 -15.76 -11.95 -4.44
C PHE A 143 -15.06 -12.91 -5.41
N GLU A 144 -15.83 -13.70 -6.16
CA GLU A 144 -15.28 -14.63 -7.16
C GLU A 144 -15.21 -14.02 -8.57
N SER A 145 -15.53 -12.73 -8.71
CA SER A 145 -15.45 -12.04 -10.00
C SER A 145 -14.04 -11.52 -10.29
N ASP A 146 -13.67 -11.57 -11.56
CA ASP A 146 -12.46 -10.92 -12.08
C ASP A 146 -12.47 -9.39 -11.85
N TYR A 147 -13.66 -8.79 -11.65
CA TYR A 147 -13.80 -7.37 -11.38
C TYR A 147 -13.43 -6.97 -9.95
N LEU A 148 -13.45 -7.89 -8.98
CA LEU A 148 -13.21 -7.57 -7.57
C LEU A 148 -11.86 -8.09 -7.06
N THR A 149 -11.27 -9.11 -7.68
CA THR A 149 -9.91 -9.58 -7.37
C THR A 149 -8.87 -8.43 -7.35
N PRO A 150 -8.81 -7.54 -8.36
CA PRO A 150 -7.88 -6.41 -8.33
C PRO A 150 -8.19 -5.43 -7.19
N THR A 151 -9.47 -5.25 -6.82
CA THR A 151 -9.87 -4.39 -5.72
C THR A 151 -9.20 -4.85 -4.41
N TYR A 152 -9.33 -6.13 -4.07
CA TYR A 152 -8.74 -6.67 -2.84
C TYR A 152 -7.21 -6.62 -2.84
N TYR A 153 -6.59 -6.91 -4.00
CA TYR A 153 -5.15 -6.83 -4.14
C TYR A 153 -4.62 -5.43 -3.77
N TYR A 154 -5.17 -4.38 -4.37
CA TYR A 154 -4.68 -3.02 -4.16
C TYR A 154 -5.07 -2.46 -2.78
N VAL A 155 -6.22 -2.82 -2.21
CA VAL A 155 -6.53 -2.45 -0.82
C VAL A 155 -5.52 -3.07 0.13
N THR A 156 -5.26 -4.37 -0.01
CA THR A 156 -4.31 -5.09 0.85
C THR A 156 -2.90 -4.52 0.73
N LEU A 157 -2.48 -4.18 -0.49
CA LEU A 157 -1.19 -3.57 -0.75
C LEU A 157 -1.04 -2.20 -0.07
N GLY A 158 -2.09 -1.36 -0.12
CA GLY A 158 -2.13 -0.10 0.60
C GLY A 158 -2.11 -0.28 2.12
N ASP A 159 -2.89 -1.22 2.66
CA ASP A 159 -2.97 -1.52 4.09
C ASP A 159 -1.62 -2.05 4.63
N GLN A 160 -0.92 -2.89 3.85
CA GLN A 160 0.42 -3.38 4.18
C GLN A 160 1.45 -2.25 4.18
N MET A 161 1.42 -1.39 3.16
CA MET A 161 2.36 -0.28 3.09
C MET A 161 2.11 0.75 4.20
N TYR A 162 0.85 1.03 4.52
CA TYR A 162 0.49 1.88 5.65
C TYR A 162 1.07 1.33 6.95
N SER A 163 0.88 0.04 7.22
CA SER A 163 1.40 -0.61 8.42
C SER A 163 2.93 -0.54 8.47
N TYR A 164 3.61 -0.80 7.36
CA TYR A 164 5.07 -0.70 7.25
C TYR A 164 5.57 0.71 7.56
N ILE A 165 4.97 1.76 6.98
CA ILE A 165 5.42 3.14 7.21
C ILE A 165 5.15 3.57 8.64
N VAL A 166 3.96 3.30 9.18
CA VAL A 166 3.62 3.66 10.56
C VAL A 166 4.58 3.01 11.53
N GLU A 167 4.84 1.71 11.37
CA GLU A 167 5.78 1.00 12.22
C GLU A 167 7.20 1.57 12.08
N TYR A 168 7.65 1.85 10.86
CA TYR A 168 8.97 2.45 10.61
C TYR A 168 9.11 3.86 11.23
N ILE A 169 8.08 4.70 11.11
CA ILE A 169 8.04 6.05 11.69
C ILE A 169 7.91 6.01 13.22
N SER A 170 7.27 4.98 13.78
CA SER A 170 7.01 4.88 15.23
C SER A 170 8.15 4.23 16.02
N ILE A 171 8.96 3.38 15.37
CA ILE A 171 10.08 2.68 16.02
C ILE A 171 11.35 3.57 16.13
N LEU A 172 11.42 4.66 15.36
CA LEU A 172 12.54 5.63 15.32
C LEU A 172 12.13 7.00 15.86
#